data_AF-A0A2R8BAB1-F1
#
_entry.id   AF-A0A2R8BAB1-F1
#
_cell.length_a   1.000
_cell.length_b   1.000
_cell.length_c   1.000
_cell.angle_alpha   90.00
_cell.angle_beta   90.00
_cell.angle_gamma   90.00
#
_symmetry.space_group_name_H-M   'P 1'
#
loop_
_entity.id
_entity.type
_entity.pdbx_description
1 polymer ?
#
loop_
_entity_poly.entity_id
_entity_poly.type
_entity_poly.pdbx_seq_one_letter_code
_entity_poly.pdbx_strand_id
1 'polypeptide(L)'
;MRPFGVVDTMGAMQTTFDVPTQGAGLYEFTADVARWVPRRDGLLTLMVQHTSASLVIQENADPEVQTDLQAFFARLVPPTTDPSMAYLQHTYEGPDDMPAHIKAAMLPVSLGIPVQNGVLRLGTWQGIYLFEHRTAPHLRRIAAFFAGS
;
A
#
# COMPACT_ATOMS: atom_id res chain seq x y z
N MET A 1 15.76 -0.93 9.05
CA MET A 1 14.93 -1.94 8.36
C MET A 1 15.85 -3.02 7.82
N ARG A 2 15.67 -4.30 8.15
CA ARG A 2 16.50 -5.41 7.63
C ARG A 2 15.60 -6.33 6.79
N PRO A 3 15.91 -6.59 5.51
CA PRO A 3 15.10 -7.51 4.71
C PRO A 3 15.33 -8.95 5.19
N PHE A 4 14.24 -9.68 5.43
CA PHE A 4 14.28 -11.13 5.64
C PHE A 4 14.17 -11.83 4.27
N GLY A 5 15.06 -12.80 4.02
CA GLY A 5 14.93 -13.82 2.96
C GLY A 5 14.95 -13.32 1.51
N VAL A 6 16.11 -12.88 1.01
CA VAL A 6 16.30 -12.69 -0.43
C VAL A 6 16.62 -14.04 -1.06
N VAL A 7 15.72 -14.55 -1.90
CA VAL A 7 15.99 -15.67 -2.80
C VAL A 7 16.27 -15.08 -4.17
N ASP A 8 17.52 -15.21 -4.66
CA ASP A 8 17.93 -14.81 -6.01
C ASP A 8 17.98 -16.06 -6.90
N THR A 9 16.98 -16.22 -7.75
CA THR A 9 16.97 -17.21 -8.83
C THR A 9 17.16 -16.45 -10.12
N MET A 10 18.18 -16.80 -10.94
CA MET A 10 18.60 -16.07 -12.15
C MET A 10 17.46 -15.29 -12.84
N GLY A 11 17.40 -13.97 -12.59
CA GLY A 11 16.45 -13.04 -13.19
C GLY A 11 15.26 -12.61 -12.31
N ALA A 12 15.13 -13.14 -11.09
CA ALA A 12 14.06 -12.76 -10.17
C ALA A 12 14.54 -12.63 -8.71
N MET A 13 13.98 -11.65 -8.00
CA MET A 13 14.24 -11.38 -6.59
C MET A 13 12.93 -11.25 -5.83
N GLN A 14 12.89 -11.74 -4.60
CA GLN A 14 11.73 -11.62 -3.71
C GLN A 14 12.13 -11.04 -2.35
N THR A 15 11.21 -10.28 -1.76
CA THR A 15 11.30 -9.87 -0.36
C THR A 15 9.90 -9.54 0.19
N THR A 16 9.85 -9.16 1.46
CA THR A 16 8.65 -8.59 2.09
C THR A 16 9.04 -7.31 2.81
N PHE A 17 8.27 -6.25 2.59
CA PHE A 17 8.37 -5.02 3.36
C PHE A 17 7.35 -5.03 4.50
N ASP A 18 7.81 -4.72 5.71
CA ASP A 18 6.98 -4.51 6.88
C ASP A 18 6.78 -2.99 7.09
N VAL A 19 5.56 -2.51 6.90
CA VAL A 19 5.21 -1.09 7.05
C VAL A 19 4.36 -0.91 8.31
N PRO A 20 4.92 -0.33 9.39
CA PRO A 20 4.15 -0.03 10.60
C PRO A 20 3.24 1.19 10.37
N THR A 21 2.01 1.09 10.83
CA THR A 21 1.00 2.15 10.76
C THR A 21 0.58 2.56 12.17
N GLN A 22 0.18 3.82 12.34
CA GLN A 22 -0.30 4.38 13.62
C GLN A 22 -1.79 4.76 13.57
N GLY A 23 -2.48 4.32 12.51
CA GLY A 23 -3.88 4.62 12.22
C GLY A 23 -4.10 4.90 10.74
N ALA A 24 -5.33 5.26 10.38
CA ALA A 24 -5.71 5.45 8.99
C ALA A 24 -4.87 6.54 8.33
N GLY A 25 -4.39 6.30 7.12
CA GLY A 25 -3.56 7.26 6.41
C GLY A 25 -2.68 6.65 5.34
N LEU A 26 -1.92 7.52 4.67
CA LEU A 26 -0.96 7.13 3.65
C LEU A 26 0.44 7.05 4.27
N TYR A 27 1.10 5.90 4.09
CA TYR A 27 2.43 5.61 4.60
C TYR A 27 3.36 5.38 3.42
N GLU A 28 4.25 6.34 3.17
CA GLU A 28 5.20 6.24 2.06
C GLU A 28 6.30 5.25 2.38
N PHE A 29 6.64 4.40 1.41
CA PHE A 29 7.78 3.49 1.50
C PHE A 29 8.59 3.39 0.20
N THR A 30 8.49 4.42 -0.65
CA THR A 30 9.18 4.52 -1.95
C THR A 30 10.69 4.29 -1.83
N ALA A 31 11.33 4.91 -0.83
CA ALA A 31 12.78 4.82 -0.63
C ALA A 31 13.25 3.40 -0.26
N ASP A 32 12.43 2.64 0.48
CA ASP A 32 12.73 1.25 0.83
C ASP A 32 12.69 0.36 -0.40
N VAL A 33 11.67 0.55 -1.24
CA VAL A 33 11.52 -0.15 -2.52
C VAL A 33 12.67 0.18 -3.46
N ALA A 34 12.99 1.46 -3.63
CA ALA A 34 14.06 1.94 -4.50
C ALA A 34 15.44 1.41 -4.08
N ARG A 35 15.68 1.23 -2.78
CA ARG A 35 16.92 0.62 -2.27
C ARG A 35 17.02 -0.88 -2.52
N TRP A 36 15.88 -1.57 -2.65
CA TRP A 36 15.84 -3.02 -2.82
C TRP A 36 15.97 -3.45 -4.29
N VAL A 37 15.41 -2.69 -5.23
CA VAL A 37 15.44 -3.07 -6.65
C VAL A 37 16.87 -3.14 -7.21
N PRO A 38 17.20 -4.17 -8.02
CA PRO A 38 18.55 -4.33 -8.58
C PRO A 38 18.80 -3.34 -9.72
N ARG A 39 20.08 -3.09 -10.03
CA ARG A 39 20.53 -2.30 -11.20
C ARG A 39 20.33 -3.02 -12.54
N ARG A 40 19.09 -3.33 -12.87
CA ARG A 40 18.64 -4.08 -14.06
C ARG A 40 17.33 -3.50 -14.60
N ASP A 41 16.95 -3.91 -15.80
CA ASP A 41 15.65 -3.60 -16.39
C ASP A 41 14.65 -4.69 -16.01
N GLY A 42 13.40 -4.33 -15.72
CA GLY A 42 12.40 -5.31 -15.36
C GLY A 42 11.08 -4.74 -14.86
N LEU A 43 10.29 -5.62 -14.24
CA LEU A 43 9.03 -5.27 -13.60
C LEU A 43 9.11 -5.58 -12.11
N LEU A 44 8.82 -4.58 -11.30
CA LEU A 44 8.54 -4.73 -9.88
C LEU A 44 7.03 -4.92 -9.69
N THR A 45 6.65 -5.99 -8.99
CA THR A 45 5.30 -6.20 -8.48
C THR A 45 5.32 -6.06 -6.96
N LEU A 46 4.41 -5.26 -6.41
CA LEU A 46 4.16 -5.12 -4.98
C LEU A 46 2.73 -5.56 -4.68
N MET A 47 2.51 -6.42 -3.69
CA MET A 47 1.18 -6.88 -3.28
C MET A 47 1.03 -6.77 -1.76
N VAL A 48 0.01 -6.06 -1.28
CA VAL A 48 -0.31 -6.04 0.14
C VAL A 48 -0.96 -7.36 0.53
N GLN A 49 -0.45 -8.00 1.58
CA GLN A 49 -0.95 -9.28 2.11
C GLN A 49 -2.04 -9.07 3.17
N HIS A 50 -2.93 -8.10 2.94
CA HIS A 50 -3.97 -7.69 3.88
C HIS A 50 -5.23 -7.28 3.11
N THR A 51 -6.40 -7.49 3.71
CA THR A 51 -7.71 -7.22 3.10
C THR A 51 -8.35 -5.91 3.57
N SER A 52 -7.68 -5.19 4.47
CA SER A 52 -8.13 -3.93 5.08
C SER A 52 -7.14 -2.78 4.86
N ALA A 53 -6.25 -2.90 3.88
CA ALA A 53 -5.32 -1.88 3.43
C ALA A 53 -5.10 -1.99 1.92
N SER A 54 -4.59 -0.92 1.30
CA SER A 54 -4.36 -0.84 -0.14
C SER A 54 -2.96 -0.36 -0.47
N LEU A 55 -2.57 -0.47 -1.74
CA LEU A 55 -1.37 0.13 -2.30
C LEU A 55 -1.77 1.15 -3.37
N VAL A 56 -1.19 2.35 -3.30
CA VAL A 56 -1.46 3.41 -4.29
C VAL A 56 -0.16 4.09 -4.70
N ILE A 57 -0.17 4.62 -5.92
CA ILE A 57 0.84 5.59 -6.38
C ILE A 57 0.16 6.95 -6.39
N GLN A 58 0.65 7.88 -5.57
CA GLN A 58 0.06 9.20 -5.38
C GLN A 58 1.12 10.28 -5.21
N GLU A 59 0.67 11.53 -5.10
CA GLU A 59 1.54 12.69 -4.93
C GLU A 59 2.37 12.61 -3.63
N ASN A 60 3.68 12.81 -3.75
CA ASN A 60 4.63 12.83 -2.62
C ASN A 60 5.25 14.20 -2.32
N ALA A 61 4.75 15.26 -2.96
CA ALA A 61 5.23 16.63 -2.77
C ALA A 61 4.35 17.41 -1.78
N ASP A 62 3.03 17.35 -1.98
CA ASP A 62 2.08 18.11 -1.16
C ASP A 62 1.34 17.19 -0.14
N PRO A 63 1.53 17.41 1.18
CA PRO A 63 0.81 16.64 2.20
C PRO A 63 -0.71 16.88 2.20
N GLU A 64 -1.22 17.95 1.59
CA GLU A 64 -2.66 18.20 1.47
C GLU A 64 -3.34 17.12 0.63
N VAL A 65 -2.69 16.61 -0.42
CA VAL A 65 -3.23 15.51 -1.25
C VAL A 65 -3.49 14.25 -0.40
N GLN A 66 -2.59 13.94 0.54
CA GLN A 66 -2.77 12.79 1.44
C GLN A 66 -3.94 13.02 2.40
N THR A 67 -4.10 14.25 2.89
CA THR A 67 -5.19 14.64 3.80
C THR A 67 -6.54 14.58 3.08
N ASP A 68 -6.62 15.10 1.86
CA ASP A 68 -7.83 15.11 1.05
C ASP A 68 -8.26 13.72 0.60
N LEU A 69 -7.31 12.85 0.22
CA LEU A 69 -7.60 11.45 -0.06
C LEU A 69 -8.19 10.74 1.16
N GLN A 70 -7.61 10.95 2.35
CA GLN A 70 -8.15 10.39 3.59
C GLN A 70 -9.56 10.91 3.87
N ALA A 71 -9.78 12.22 3.77
CA ALA A 71 -11.07 12.84 4.00
C ALA A 71 -12.14 12.35 3.00
N PHE A 72 -11.78 12.24 1.72
CA PHE A 72 -12.66 11.73 0.68
C PHE A 72 -13.10 10.29 0.97
N PHE A 73 -12.16 9.38 1.25
CA PHE A 73 -12.50 7.99 1.54
C PHE A 73 -13.22 7.81 2.89
N ALA A 74 -12.93 8.64 3.89
CA ALA A 74 -13.68 8.66 5.15
C ALA A 74 -15.15 9.07 4.94
N ARG A 75 -15.40 10.04 4.03
CA ARG A 75 -16.76 10.43 3.64
C ARG A 75 -17.45 9.39 2.75
N LEU A 76 -16.72 8.79 1.82
CA LEU A 76 -17.28 7.84 0.84
C LEU A 76 -17.67 6.51 1.50
N VAL A 77 -16.87 6.05 2.44
CA VAL A 77 -17.09 4.81 3.19
C VAL A 77 -16.90 5.10 4.69
N PRO A 78 -17.94 5.68 5.33
CA PRO A 78 -17.93 6.03 6.76
C PRO A 78 -17.92 4.78 7.66
N PRO A 79 -17.66 4.94 8.98
CA PRO A 79 -17.73 3.84 9.93
C PRO A 79 -19.12 3.20 9.98
N THR A 80 -19.20 1.95 10.42
CA THR A 80 -20.48 1.21 10.55
C THR A 80 -21.42 1.79 11.60
N THR A 81 -20.94 2.71 12.44
CA THR A 81 -21.77 3.51 13.35
C THR A 81 -22.54 4.62 12.64
N ASP A 82 -22.21 4.94 11.39
CA ASP A 82 -23.01 5.84 10.56
C ASP A 82 -24.33 5.16 10.18
N PRO A 83 -25.50 5.79 10.38
CA PRO A 83 -26.80 5.23 9.98
C PRO A 83 -26.87 4.80 8.51
N SER A 84 -26.11 5.44 7.61
CA SER A 84 -26.06 5.05 6.20
C SER A 84 -25.47 3.67 5.97
N MET A 85 -24.74 3.14 6.97
CA MET A 85 -24.05 1.85 6.92
C MET A 85 -24.81 0.73 7.63
N ALA A 86 -26.04 0.96 8.09
CA ALA A 86 -26.85 -0.01 8.82
C ALA A 86 -27.17 -1.32 8.07
N TYR A 87 -26.91 -1.37 6.76
CA TYR A 87 -27.08 -2.56 5.93
C TYR A 87 -25.89 -3.53 6.03
N LEU A 88 -24.75 -3.11 6.61
CA LEU A 88 -23.56 -3.95 6.77
C LEU A 88 -23.72 -4.91 7.95
N GLN A 89 -23.41 -6.18 7.72
CA GLN A 89 -23.55 -7.24 8.73
C GLN A 89 -22.24 -7.53 9.48
N HIS A 90 -21.11 -7.38 8.81
CA HIS A 90 -19.78 -7.59 9.38
C HIS A 90 -19.40 -6.37 10.24
N THR A 91 -19.63 -6.44 11.55
CA THR A 91 -19.46 -5.31 12.49
C THR A 91 -18.74 -5.69 13.78
N TYR A 92 -18.16 -6.89 13.83
CA TYR A 92 -17.67 -7.50 15.06
C TYR A 92 -16.22 -7.15 15.42
N GLU A 93 -15.40 -6.63 14.49
CA GLU A 93 -13.99 -6.24 14.76
C GLU A 93 -13.79 -4.72 14.82
N GLY A 94 -14.85 -3.98 15.14
CA GLY A 94 -14.84 -2.53 15.28
C GLY A 94 -15.52 -1.78 14.13
N PRO A 95 -15.80 -0.48 14.33
CA PRO A 95 -16.64 0.28 13.41
C PRO A 95 -15.96 0.62 12.08
N ASP A 96 -14.64 0.47 11.97
CA ASP A 96 -13.83 0.79 10.81
C ASP A 96 -13.45 -0.44 9.97
N ASP A 97 -13.78 -1.65 10.43
CA ASP A 97 -13.34 -2.90 9.82
C ASP A 97 -13.96 -3.16 8.44
N MET A 98 -15.28 -3.36 8.37
CA MET A 98 -15.96 -3.52 7.08
C MET A 98 -15.75 -2.33 6.13
N PRO A 99 -15.76 -1.06 6.61
CA PRO A 99 -15.34 0.08 5.79
C PRO A 99 -13.93 -0.06 5.20
N ALA A 100 -12.96 -0.58 5.96
CA ALA A 100 -11.62 -0.83 5.47
C ALA A 100 -11.59 -1.91 4.39
N HIS A 101 -12.37 -2.98 4.55
CA HIS A 101 -12.56 -4.01 3.52
C HIS A 101 -13.17 -3.42 2.23
N ILE A 102 -14.19 -2.57 2.34
CA ILE A 102 -14.81 -1.90 1.19
C ILE A 102 -13.78 -1.01 0.47
N LYS A 103 -13.04 -0.17 1.21
CA LYS A 103 -11.99 0.68 0.64
C LYS A 103 -10.91 -0.16 -0.06
N ALA A 104 -10.51 -1.28 0.52
CA ALA A 104 -9.55 -2.21 -0.08
C ALA A 104 -10.06 -2.90 -1.35
N ALA A 105 -11.37 -3.14 -1.47
CA ALA A 105 -11.99 -3.66 -2.69
C ALA A 105 -12.09 -2.60 -3.80
N MET A 106 -12.07 -1.30 -3.45
CA MET A 106 -12.15 -0.19 -4.41
C MET A 106 -10.78 0.28 -4.91
N LEU A 107 -9.75 0.15 -4.08
CA LEU A 107 -8.40 0.62 -4.35
C LEU A 107 -7.48 -0.54 -4.74
N PRO A 108 -6.37 -0.28 -5.46
CA PRO A 108 -5.44 -1.34 -5.81
C PRO A 108 -4.84 -2.00 -4.55
N VAL A 109 -4.70 -3.32 -4.58
CA VAL A 109 -3.94 -4.10 -3.58
C VAL A 109 -2.64 -4.64 -4.15
N SER A 110 -2.42 -4.42 -5.44
CA SER A 110 -1.20 -4.79 -6.16
C SER A 110 -0.79 -3.67 -7.11
N LEU A 111 0.51 -3.41 -7.22
CA LEU A 111 1.11 -2.43 -8.12
C LEU A 111 2.13 -3.11 -9.02
N GLY A 112 2.16 -2.74 -10.30
CA GLY A 112 3.21 -3.07 -11.25
C GLY A 112 3.98 -1.81 -11.63
N ILE A 113 5.29 -1.78 -11.40
CA ILE A 113 6.15 -0.62 -11.60
C ILE A 113 7.33 -1.02 -12.48
N PRO A 114 7.47 -0.45 -13.69
CA PRO A 114 8.65 -0.71 -14.51
C PRO A 114 9.91 -0.19 -13.82
N VAL A 115 11.00 -0.92 -13.95
CA VAL A 115 12.33 -0.55 -13.48
C VAL A 115 13.24 -0.46 -14.69
N GLN A 116 13.99 0.63 -14.79
CA GLN A 116 14.97 0.82 -15.85
C GLN A 116 16.30 1.24 -15.25
N ASN A 117 17.39 0.53 -15.58
CA ASN A 117 18.72 0.75 -15.04
C ASN A 117 18.75 0.81 -13.50
N GLY A 118 17.89 0.02 -12.85
CA GLY A 118 17.69 0.04 -11.39
C GLY A 118 16.97 1.25 -10.82
N VAL A 119 16.28 2.02 -11.66
CA VAL A 119 15.47 3.16 -11.23
C VAL A 119 14.00 2.83 -11.46
N LEU A 120 13.19 3.00 -10.42
CA LEU A 120 11.73 2.93 -10.54
C LEU A 120 11.25 3.99 -11.54
N ARG A 121 10.49 3.59 -12.57
CA ARG A 121 9.94 4.50 -13.58
C ARG A 121 8.70 5.25 -13.09
N LEU A 122 8.85 5.91 -11.94
CA LEU A 122 7.85 6.81 -11.37
C LEU A 122 8.01 8.22 -11.96
N GLY A 123 6.91 8.96 -12.06
CA GLY A 123 6.94 10.39 -12.35
C GLY A 123 7.53 11.20 -11.19
N THR A 124 7.91 12.46 -11.43
CA THR A 124 8.55 13.36 -10.45
C THR A 124 7.81 13.40 -9.11
N TRP A 125 6.48 13.39 -9.16
CA TRP A 125 5.62 13.55 -8.00
C TRP A 125 5.02 12.23 -7.51
N GLN A 126 5.43 11.08 -8.06
CA GLN A 126 4.84 9.80 -7.69
C GLN A 126 5.62 9.13 -6.55
N GLY A 127 4.95 8.91 -5.43
CA GLY A 127 5.39 8.05 -4.33
C GLY A 127 4.57 6.76 -4.26
N ILE A 128 5.15 5.71 -3.68
CA ILE A 128 4.49 4.44 -3.38
C ILE A 128 4.02 4.47 -1.93
N TYR A 129 2.71 4.32 -1.75
CA TYR A 129 2.06 4.39 -0.45
C TYR A 129 1.32 3.10 -0.11
N LEU A 130 1.44 2.69 1.15
CA LEU A 130 0.44 1.87 1.80
C LEU A 130 -0.67 2.80 2.26
N PHE A 131 -1.90 2.56 1.84
CA PHE A 131 -3.07 3.25 2.36
C PHE A 131 -3.70 2.37 3.45
N GLU A 132 -3.46 2.75 4.70
CA GLU A 132 -4.08 2.16 5.89
C GLU A 132 -5.50 2.68 6.05
N HIS A 133 -6.46 1.76 6.16
CA HIS A 133 -7.87 2.12 6.33
C HIS A 133 -8.37 1.92 7.76
N ARG A 134 -7.61 1.18 8.59
CA ARG A 134 -7.93 0.95 10.02
C ARG A 134 -7.36 2.05 10.89
N THR A 135 -8.11 2.42 11.91
CA THR A 135 -7.76 3.44 12.91
C THR A 135 -6.75 2.96 13.95
N ALA A 136 -6.74 1.66 14.26
CA ALA A 136 -5.76 1.07 15.15
C ALA A 136 -4.39 0.90 14.45
N PRO A 137 -3.26 0.97 15.19
CA PRO A 137 -1.94 0.64 14.66
C PRO A 137 -1.85 -0.80 14.14
N HIS A 138 -1.21 -1.00 13.00
CA HIS A 138 -0.96 -2.31 12.40
C HIS A 138 0.49 -2.45 11.90
N LEU A 139 0.91 -3.69 11.65
CA LEU A 139 2.09 -3.99 10.84
C LEU A 139 1.62 -4.61 9.52
N ARG A 140 1.70 -3.85 8.44
CA ARG A 140 1.29 -4.32 7.11
C ARG A 140 2.47 -4.96 6.40
N ARG A 141 2.19 -6.05 5.68
CA ARG A 141 3.16 -6.83 4.91
C ARG A 141 2.91 -6.62 3.43
N ILE A 142 3.94 -6.24 2.71
CA ILE A 142 3.91 -6.06 1.26
C ILE A 142 4.89 -7.05 0.66
N ALA A 143 4.36 -8.07 -0.03
CA ALA A 143 5.18 -8.98 -0.81
C ALA A 143 5.71 -8.24 -2.03
N ALA A 144 7.01 -8.35 -2.29
CA ALA A 144 7.66 -7.73 -3.42
C ALA A 144 8.33 -8.80 -4.28
N PHE A 145 8.11 -8.71 -5.58
CA PHE A 145 8.70 -9.56 -6.59
C PHE A 145 9.26 -8.69 -7.70
N PHE A 146 10.54 -8.85 -8.02
CA PHE A 146 11.16 -8.26 -9.18
C PHE A 146 11.50 -9.37 -10.17
N ALA A 147 11.18 -9.16 -11.45
CA ALA A 147 11.66 -10.00 -12.55
C ALA A 147 12.20 -9.16 -13.69
N GLY A 148 13.35 -9.55 -14.22
CA GLY A 148 14.05 -8.78 -15.24
C GLY A 148 15.43 -9.33 -15.59
N SER A 149 16.12 -8.62 -16.47
CA SER A 149 17.46 -8.96 -16.98
C SER A 149 18.42 -7.80 -16.80
#